data_AF-A0A825GN15-F1
#
_entry.id   AF-A0A825GN15-F1
#
_cell.length_a   1.000
_cell.length_b   1.000
_cell.length_c   1.000
_cell.angle_alpha   90.00
_cell.angle_beta   90.00
_cell.angle_gamma   90.00
#
_symmetry.space_group_name_H-M   'P 1'
#
loop_
_entity.id
_entity.type
_entity.pdbx_description
1 polymer ?
#
loop_
_entity_poly.entity_id
_entity_poly.type
_entity_poly.pdbx_seq_one_letter_code
_entity_poly.pdbx_strand_id
1 'polypeptide(L)'
;MRTEYKHNPPIPYSLHDMRVKKIIIQDKTIVLEFEDGYEKLTEPFEQVEGNITIEGVDFDCTCVMLQSKWGNYGKFNGEKLELERFIKRYKNYSFEIVDELY
;
A
#
# COMPACT_ATOMS: atom_id res chain seq x y z
N MET A 1 -27.82 -3.93 -16.72
CA MET A 1 -26.53 -4.64 -16.87
C MET A 1 -25.94 -4.73 -15.47
N ARG A 2 -25.90 -5.93 -14.89
CA ARG A 2 -25.40 -6.16 -13.53
C ARG A 2 -24.01 -6.78 -13.68
N THR A 3 -22.98 -5.96 -13.58
CA THR A 3 -21.61 -6.45 -13.61
C THR A 3 -21.27 -6.89 -12.19
N GLU A 4 -21.53 -8.15 -11.86
CA GLU A 4 -21.06 -8.77 -10.61
C GLU A 4 -19.59 -9.18 -10.81
N TYR A 5 -18.70 -8.19 -10.93
CA TYR A 5 -17.29 -8.48 -10.73
C TYR A 5 -17.08 -8.61 -9.23
N LYS A 6 -16.99 -9.84 -8.75
CA LYS A 6 -16.54 -10.12 -7.38
C LYS A 6 -15.02 -10.16 -7.42
N HIS A 7 -14.38 -9.11 -6.90
CA HIS A 7 -12.94 -9.09 -6.70
C HIS A 7 -12.53 -10.33 -5.91
N ASN A 8 -11.70 -11.19 -6.51
CA ASN A 8 -11.24 -12.44 -5.91
C ASN A 8 -9.70 -12.45 -5.96
N PRO A 9 -9.05 -11.64 -5.12
CA PRO A 9 -7.60 -11.57 -5.10
C PRO A 9 -7.03 -12.92 -4.64
N PRO A 10 -5.83 -13.30 -5.12
CA PRO A 10 -5.18 -14.53 -4.70
C PRO A 10 -4.75 -14.50 -3.22
N ILE A 11 -4.73 -13.31 -2.61
CA ILE A 11 -4.34 -13.10 -1.22
C ILE A 11 -5.61 -13.06 -0.35
N PRO A 12 -5.67 -13.77 0.80
CA PRO A 12 -6.88 -13.87 1.62
C PRO A 12 -7.07 -12.68 2.59
N TYR A 13 -6.40 -11.56 2.35
CA TYR A 13 -6.39 -10.39 3.25
C TYR A 13 -6.62 -9.10 2.46
N SER A 14 -7.30 -8.13 3.08
CA SER A 14 -7.45 -6.75 2.58
C SER A 14 -6.57 -5.81 3.36
N LEU A 15 -6.03 -4.81 2.68
CA LEU A 15 -5.24 -3.72 3.27
C LEU A 15 -6.00 -2.39 3.27
N HIS A 16 -7.16 -2.34 2.64
CA HIS A 16 -8.03 -1.17 2.60
C HIS A 16 -8.30 -0.64 4.00
N ASP A 17 -8.26 0.69 4.15
CA ASP A 17 -8.37 1.43 5.41
C ASP A 17 -7.28 1.14 6.45
N MET A 18 -6.30 0.27 6.15
CA MET A 18 -5.23 -0.03 7.10
C MET A 18 -4.16 1.05 7.11
N ARG A 19 -3.62 1.30 8.30
CA ARG A 19 -2.65 2.36 8.53
C ARG A 19 -1.23 1.81 8.65
N VAL A 20 -0.39 2.15 7.67
CA VAL A 20 1.05 1.84 7.66
C VAL A 20 1.78 2.87 8.50
N LYS A 21 2.35 2.44 9.63
CA LYS A 21 3.17 3.31 10.49
C LYS A 21 4.59 3.50 9.96
N LYS A 22 5.11 2.50 9.24
CA LYS A 22 6.50 2.50 8.81
C LYS A 22 6.71 1.59 7.60
N ILE A 23 7.56 2.06 6.70
CA ILE A 23 8.03 1.29 5.55
C ILE A 23 9.53 1.07 5.74
N ILE A 24 9.98 -0.17 5.65
CA ILE A 24 11.38 -0.57 5.84
C ILE A 24 11.85 -1.28 4.58
N ILE A 25 13.02 -0.91 4.08
CA ILE A 25 13.70 -1.61 3.00
C ILE A 25 14.82 -2.46 3.61
N GLN A 26 14.86 -3.75 3.27
CA GLN A 26 15.90 -4.69 3.66
C GLN A 26 16.24 -5.55 2.44
N ASP A 27 17.45 -5.40 1.90
CA ASP A 27 17.92 -6.11 0.70
C ASP A 27 16.96 -5.99 -0.50
N LYS A 28 16.22 -7.06 -0.84
CA LYS A 28 15.20 -7.11 -1.92
C LYS A 28 13.78 -7.18 -1.38
N THR A 29 13.58 -6.63 -0.19
CA THR A 29 12.35 -6.79 0.57
C THR A 29 11.86 -5.44 1.08
N ILE A 30 10.55 -5.22 0.98
CA ILE A 30 9.85 -4.10 1.59
C ILE A 30 8.98 -4.66 2.72
N VAL A 31 9.12 -4.11 3.92
CA VAL A 31 8.27 -4.41 5.06
C VAL A 31 7.35 -3.22 5.32
N LEU A 32 6.05 -3.47 5.32
CA LEU A 32 5.01 -2.54 5.76
C LEU A 32 4.62 -2.91 7.18
N GLU A 33 4.96 -2.05 8.13
CA GLU A 33 4.48 -2.21 9.50
C GLU A 33 3.16 -1.47 9.68
N PHE A 34 2.16 -2.15 10.24
CA PHE A 34 0.83 -1.59 10.47
C PHE A 34 0.65 -1.09 11.91
N GLU A 35 -0.26 -0.14 12.11
CA GLU A 35 -0.74 0.29 13.42
C GLU A 35 -1.64 -0.80 14.03
N ASP A 36 -2.67 -1.23 13.28
CA ASP A 36 -3.71 -2.16 13.78
C ASP A 36 -3.80 -3.47 12.97
N GLY A 37 -2.86 -3.75 12.06
CA GLY A 37 -2.85 -4.97 11.25
C GLY A 37 -3.64 -4.85 9.92
N TYR A 38 -4.32 -5.94 9.53
CA TYR A 38 -5.08 -6.05 8.27
C TYR A 38 -6.27 -7.02 8.38
N GLU A 39 -7.22 -6.99 7.44
CA GLU A 39 -8.48 -7.75 7.54
C GLU A 39 -8.47 -9.04 6.72
N LYS A 40 -9.13 -10.10 7.20
CA LYS A 40 -9.41 -11.31 6.40
C LYS A 40 -10.52 -11.05 5.39
N LEU A 41 -10.37 -11.60 4.18
CA LEU A 41 -11.41 -11.57 3.14
C LEU A 41 -12.43 -12.71 3.24
N THR A 42 -12.35 -13.52 4.30
CA THR A 42 -13.26 -14.64 4.58
C THR A 42 -13.93 -14.46 5.92
N GLU A 43 -15.20 -14.86 6.03
CA GLU A 43 -15.93 -14.90 7.31
C GLU A 43 -15.10 -15.59 8.40
N PRO A 44 -14.96 -14.97 9.61
CA PRO A 44 -15.75 -13.85 10.14
C PRO A 44 -15.23 -12.44 9.80
N PHE A 45 -14.32 -12.29 8.82
CA PHE A 45 -13.67 -11.02 8.44
C PHE A 45 -12.90 -10.38 9.59
N GLU A 46 -12.18 -11.21 10.34
CA GLU A 46 -11.44 -10.74 11.50
C GLU A 46 -10.24 -9.87 11.07
N GLN A 47 -9.97 -8.86 11.88
CA GLN A 47 -8.72 -8.12 11.85
C GLN A 47 -7.60 -8.98 12.46
N VAL A 48 -6.45 -8.97 11.79
CA VAL A 48 -5.27 -9.75 12.13
C VAL A 48 -4.12 -8.80 12.39
N GLU A 49 -3.57 -8.85 13.60
CA GLU A 49 -2.33 -8.14 13.92
C GLU A 49 -1.17 -8.71 13.12
N GLY A 50 -0.45 -7.86 12.40
CA GLY A 50 0.68 -8.31 11.59
C GLY A 50 1.30 -7.22 10.75
N ASN A 51 2.44 -7.57 10.15
CA ASN A 51 3.14 -6.77 9.16
C ASN A 51 3.13 -7.51 7.82
N ILE A 52 3.37 -6.79 6.73
CA ILE A 52 3.46 -7.38 5.40
C ILE A 52 4.88 -7.25 4.88
N THR A 53 5.34 -8.33 4.26
CA THR A 53 6.64 -8.44 3.63
C THR A 53 6.42 -8.67 2.14
N ILE A 54 6.92 -7.76 1.31
CA ILE A 54 6.96 -7.90 -0.14
C ILE A 54 8.39 -8.30 -0.50
N GLU A 55 8.58 -9.53 -0.94
CA GLU A 55 9.89 -10.11 -1.25
C GLU A 55 10.19 -10.06 -2.76
N GLY A 56 11.46 -10.18 -3.12
CA GLY A 56 11.88 -10.22 -4.53
C GLY A 56 11.66 -8.92 -5.28
N VAL A 57 11.64 -7.79 -4.57
CA VAL A 57 11.38 -6.46 -5.11
C VAL A 57 12.50 -6.06 -6.07
N ASP A 58 12.11 -5.63 -7.26
CA ASP A 58 12.96 -4.88 -8.16
C ASP A 58 12.77 -3.38 -7.87
N PHE A 59 13.75 -2.77 -7.20
CA PHE A 59 13.69 -1.35 -6.83
C PHE A 59 13.75 -0.41 -8.03
N ASP A 60 14.28 -0.85 -9.17
CA ASP A 60 14.25 -0.05 -10.41
C ASP A 60 12.83 0.09 -10.94
N CYS A 61 11.95 -0.85 -10.60
CA CYS A 61 10.52 -0.84 -10.93
C CYS A 61 9.64 -0.26 -9.80
N THR A 62 10.23 0.21 -8.71
CA THR A 62 9.48 0.71 -7.55
C THR A 62 9.43 2.24 -7.55
N CYS A 63 8.24 2.82 -7.46
CA CYS A 63 8.11 4.27 -7.36
C CYS A 63 6.89 4.72 -6.56
N VAL A 64 7.00 5.92 -5.99
CA VAL A 64 5.91 6.60 -5.30
C VAL A 64 5.47 7.80 -6.14
N MET A 65 4.19 7.88 -6.45
CA MET A 65 3.60 9.00 -7.18
C MET A 65 2.82 9.89 -6.22
N LEU A 66 3.36 11.08 -5.94
CA LEU A 66 2.72 12.08 -5.10
C LEU A 66 1.83 12.97 -5.94
N GLN A 67 0.53 12.95 -5.69
CA GLN A 67 -0.41 13.82 -6.39
C GLN A 67 -0.24 15.30 -5.99
N SER A 68 -0.51 16.22 -6.92
CA SER A 68 -0.54 17.64 -6.63
C SER A 68 -1.71 17.98 -5.69
N LYS A 69 -1.56 19.03 -4.87
CA LYS A 69 -2.59 19.50 -3.91
C LYS A 69 -3.99 19.67 -4.48
N TRP A 70 -4.11 19.97 -5.78
CA TRP A 70 -5.38 20.29 -6.44
C TRP A 70 -5.87 19.22 -7.41
N GLY A 71 -5.28 18.00 -7.36
CA GLY A 71 -5.66 16.81 -8.13
C GLY A 71 -6.56 17.06 -9.35
N ASN A 72 -5.97 17.31 -10.52
CA ASN A 72 -6.78 17.50 -11.73
C ASN A 72 -7.21 16.15 -12.31
N TYR A 73 -8.51 15.98 -12.56
CA TYR A 73 -9.04 14.83 -13.27
C TYR A 73 -8.34 14.65 -14.63
N GLY A 74 -7.85 13.45 -14.90
CA GLY A 74 -7.33 13.04 -16.21
C GLY A 74 -5.88 13.39 -16.54
N LYS A 75 -5.13 14.10 -15.67
CA LYS A 75 -3.68 14.31 -15.84
C LYS A 75 -2.93 14.28 -14.51
N PHE A 76 -1.94 13.40 -14.40
CA PHE A 76 -1.00 13.42 -13.29
C PHE A 76 -0.07 14.63 -13.42
N ASN A 77 -0.17 15.57 -12.47
CA ASN A 77 0.69 16.76 -12.37
C ASN A 77 1.51 16.73 -11.06
N GLY A 78 1.90 15.53 -10.64
CA GLY A 78 2.56 15.27 -9.37
C GLY A 78 4.07 15.08 -9.46
N GLU A 79 4.65 14.56 -8.37
CA GLU A 79 6.06 14.19 -8.26
C GLU A 79 6.19 12.66 -8.28
N LYS A 80 7.11 12.13 -9.09
CA LYS A 80 7.53 10.72 -9.01
C LYS A 80 8.80 10.64 -8.15
N LEU A 81 8.78 9.79 -7.13
CA LEU A 81 9.90 9.58 -6.21
C LEU A 81 10.32 8.12 -6.19
N GLU A 82 11.61 7.89 -5.98
CA GLU A 82 12.13 6.60 -5.52
C GLU A 82 11.62 6.33 -4.10
N LEU A 83 11.36 5.06 -3.78
CA LEU A 83 10.80 4.67 -2.49
C LEU A 83 11.73 5.05 -1.33
N GLU A 84 13.04 4.86 -1.45
CA GLU A 84 14.01 5.24 -0.42
C GLU A 84 13.95 6.75 -0.09
N ARG A 85 13.85 7.58 -1.14
CA ARG A 85 13.75 9.03 -1.00
C ARG A 85 12.43 9.41 -0.34
N PHE A 86 11.34 8.73 -0.68
CA PHE A 86 10.04 8.91 -0.04
C PHE A 86 10.10 8.59 1.46
N ILE A 87 10.63 7.41 1.83
CA ILE A 87 10.77 6.98 3.24
C ILE A 87 11.59 7.99 4.03
N LYS A 88 12.72 8.47 3.47
CA LYS A 88 13.56 9.48 4.13
C LYS A 88 12.83 10.81 4.33
N ARG A 89 12.05 11.25 3.34
CA ARG A 89 11.31 12.52 3.36
C ARG A 89 10.15 12.50 4.35
N TYR A 90 9.46 11.36 4.47
CA TYR A 90 8.25 11.22 5.28
C TYR A 90 8.42 10.27 6.47
N LYS A 91 9.63 10.15 7.01
CA LYS A 91 9.98 9.23 8.10
C LYS A 91 9.13 9.30 9.38
N ASN A 92 8.42 10.40 9.59
CA ASN A 92 7.59 10.65 10.79
C ASN A 92 6.08 10.65 10.46
N TYR A 93 5.69 10.20 9.28
CA TYR A 93 4.30 10.13 8.85
C TYR A 93 3.84 8.67 8.81
N SER A 94 2.57 8.45 9.14
CA SER A 94 1.85 7.23 8.80
C SER A 94 0.91 7.47 7.62
N PHE A 95 0.61 6.40 6.90
CA PHE A 95 -0.17 6.43 5.67
C PHE A 95 -1.34 5.48 5.77
N GLU A 96 -2.49 5.93 5.31
CA GLU A 96 -3.68 5.09 5.18
C GLU A 96 -3.73 4.54 3.76
N ILE A 97 -3.98 3.24 3.65
CA ILE A 97 -4.18 2.58 2.37
C ILE A 97 -5.64 2.79 1.97
N VAL A 98 -5.84 3.55 0.90
CA VAL A 98 -7.18 3.84 0.36
C VAL A 98 -7.59 2.81 -0.69
N ASP A 99 -6.61 2.18 -1.35
CA ASP A 99 -6.85 1.16 -2.36
C ASP A 99 -5.62 0.28 -2.52
N GLU A 100 -5.83 -0.97 -2.90
CA GLU A 100 -4.80 -1.96 -3.12
C GLU A 100 -5.07 -2.77 -4.39
N LEU A 101 -4.00 -3.18 -5.06
CA LEU A 101 -4.08 -4.06 -6.22
C LEU A 101 -3.03 -5.17 -6.06
N TYR A 102 -3.47 -6.40 -6.31
CA TYR A 102 -2.66 -7.63 -6.22
C TYR A 102 -2.31 -8.18 -7.60
#